data_AF-A0A960Z4H3-F1
#
_entry.id   AF-A0A960Z4H3-F1
#
_cell.length_a   1.000
_cell.length_b   1.000
_cell.length_c   1.000
_cell.angle_alpha   90.00
_cell.angle_beta   90.00
_cell.angle_gamma   90.00
#
_symmetry.space_group_name_H-M   'P 1'
#
loop_
_entity.id
_entity.type
_entity.pdbx_description
1 polymer ?
#
loop_
_entity_poly.entity_id
_entity_poly.type
_entity_poly.pdbx_seq_one_letter_code
_entity_poly.pdbx_strand_id
1 'polypeptide(L)'
;MDDRQIKLVQDSWAHVTPLGVKFTREFYNLLFEEHPEVEQLFPDSMVLQEKLLFKMINSAVSCLPSEEVFVRMMSRLGDRHRDFGLSSVHYSFFLHCLMASMKDALADEWTGELESAWREVFKGMSLGMLTAGS
;
A
#
# COMPACT_ATOMS: atom_id res chain seq x y z
N MET A 1 7.72 14.10 2.46
CA MET A 1 8.67 13.52 1.49
C MET A 1 9.30 14.64 0.68
N ASP A 2 10.60 14.58 0.43
CA ASP A 2 11.26 15.48 -0.51
C ASP A 2 11.25 14.92 -1.95
N ASP A 3 11.66 15.74 -2.93
CA ASP A 3 11.67 15.37 -4.35
C ASP A 3 12.53 14.13 -4.64
N ARG A 4 13.60 13.92 -3.87
CA ARG A 4 14.48 12.75 -4.01
C ARG A 4 13.77 11.48 -3.57
N GLN A 5 13.12 11.49 -2.41
CA GLN A 5 12.35 10.34 -1.93
C GLN A 5 11.18 10.03 -2.86
N ILE A 6 10.49 11.05 -3.38
CA ILE A 6 9.40 10.88 -4.35
C ILE A 6 9.94 10.19 -5.61
N LYS A 7 11.07 10.64 -6.14
CA LYS A 7 11.69 10.04 -7.32
C LYS A 7 12.12 8.59 -7.08
N LEU A 8 12.71 8.28 -5.94
CA LEU A 8 13.09 6.90 -5.58
C LEU A 8 11.88 5.96 -5.57
N VAL A 9 10.77 6.40 -4.98
CA VAL A 9 9.52 5.63 -4.96
C VAL A 9 8.98 5.44 -6.37
N GLN A 10 8.93 6.50 -7.18
CA GLN A 10 8.40 6.42 -8.55
C GLN A 10 9.26 5.52 -9.45
N ASP A 11 10.59 5.66 -9.40
CA ASP A 11 11.52 4.87 -10.21
C ASP A 11 11.45 3.38 -9.81
N SER A 12 11.47 3.06 -8.51
CA SER A 12 11.34 1.67 -8.05
C SER A 12 9.96 1.07 -8.34
N TRP A 13 8.88 1.84 -8.19
CA TRP A 13 7.54 1.37 -8.54
C TRP A 13 7.41 1.05 -10.03
N ALA A 14 8.12 1.76 -10.90
CA ALA A 14 8.16 1.47 -12.33
C ALA A 14 8.74 0.07 -12.62
N HIS A 15 9.60 -0.47 -11.75
CA HIS A 15 10.14 -1.83 -11.86
C HIS A 15 9.18 -2.91 -11.32
N VAL A 16 8.32 -2.55 -10.37
CA VAL A 16 7.24 -3.43 -9.87
C VAL A 16 6.04 -3.46 -10.80
N THR A 17 5.75 -2.36 -11.51
CA THR A 17 4.58 -2.21 -12.38
C THR A 17 4.38 -3.34 -13.40
N PRO A 18 5.43 -3.88 -14.07
CA PRO A 18 5.31 -5.02 -14.98
C PRO A 18 4.80 -6.32 -14.34
N LEU A 19 4.96 -6.50 -13.01
CA LEU A 19 4.39 -7.64 -12.30
C LEU A 19 2.86 -7.54 -12.19
N GLY A 20 2.32 -6.32 -12.22
CA GLY A 20 0.89 -6.07 -12.21
C GLY A 20 0.18 -6.72 -11.02
N VAL A 21 -0.92 -7.39 -11.31
CA VAL A 21 -1.76 -8.10 -10.32
C VAL A 21 -1.00 -9.24 -9.63
N LYS A 22 0.07 -9.78 -10.22
CA LYS A 22 0.89 -10.81 -9.57
C LYS A 22 1.49 -10.27 -8.26
N PHE A 23 1.97 -9.02 -8.25
CA PHE A 23 2.52 -8.41 -7.05
C PHE A 23 1.50 -8.37 -5.91
N THR A 24 0.28 -7.89 -6.17
CA THR A 24 -0.75 -7.81 -5.12
C THR A 24 -1.29 -9.17 -4.70
N ARG A 25 -1.26 -10.17 -5.59
CA ARG A 25 -1.57 -11.55 -5.21
C ARG A 25 -0.56 -12.12 -4.22
N GLU A 26 0.74 -12.00 -4.50
CA GLU A 26 1.75 -12.50 -3.56
C GLU A 26 1.68 -11.76 -2.22
N PHE A 27 1.37 -10.47 -2.25
CA PHE A 27 1.07 -9.71 -1.04
C PHE A 27 -0.10 -10.30 -0.22
N TYR A 28 -1.24 -10.61 -0.87
CA TYR A 28 -2.38 -11.18 -0.15
C TYR A 28 -2.10 -12.60 0.35
N ASN A 29 -1.37 -13.41 -0.42
CA ASN A 29 -0.90 -14.73 0.02
C ASN A 29 -0.09 -14.60 1.32
N LEU A 30 0.89 -13.69 1.33
CA LEU A 30 1.72 -13.44 2.52
C LEU A 30 0.89 -12.92 3.70
N LEU A 31 -0.04 -11.99 3.47
CA LEU A 31 -0.91 -11.45 4.51
C LEU A 31 -1.76 -12.55 5.17
N PHE A 32 -2.34 -13.45 4.39
CA PHE A 32 -3.18 -14.52 4.92
C PHE A 32 -2.39 -15.69 5.50
N GLU A 33 -1.14 -15.89 5.06
CA GLU A 33 -0.22 -16.83 5.68
C GLU A 33 0.22 -16.35 7.07
N GLU A 34 0.62 -15.09 7.21
CA GLU A 34 1.10 -14.53 8.48
C GLU A 34 -0.03 -14.14 9.44
N HIS A 35 -1.17 -13.70 8.91
CA HIS A 35 -2.31 -13.18 9.65
C HIS A 35 -3.64 -13.78 9.15
N PRO A 36 -3.86 -15.10 9.30
CA PRO A 36 -5.07 -15.76 8.82
C PRO A 36 -6.36 -15.16 9.42
N GLU A 37 -6.28 -14.53 10.59
CA GLU A 37 -7.41 -13.86 11.24
C GLU A 37 -8.01 -12.69 10.44
N VAL A 38 -7.24 -12.10 9.50
CA VAL A 38 -7.72 -10.99 8.67
C VAL A 38 -8.37 -11.46 7.36
N GLU A 39 -8.21 -12.72 6.97
CA GLU A 39 -8.75 -13.25 5.70
C GLU A 39 -10.27 -13.05 5.60
N GLN A 40 -10.99 -13.27 6.70
CA GLN A 40 -12.45 -13.06 6.80
C GLN A 40 -12.90 -11.60 6.58
N LEU A 41 -11.98 -10.63 6.58
CA LEU A 41 -12.29 -9.22 6.29
C LEU A 41 -12.32 -8.94 4.77
N PHE A 42 -11.90 -9.91 3.96
CA PHE A 42 -11.83 -9.81 2.52
C PHE A 42 -12.93 -10.66 1.86
N PRO A 43 -13.32 -10.34 0.61
CA PRO A 43 -14.29 -11.16 -0.11
C PRO A 43 -13.72 -12.54 -0.46
N ASP A 44 -14.58 -13.55 -0.56
CA ASP A 44 -14.21 -14.91 -1.00
C ASP A 44 -13.45 -14.93 -2.34
N SER A 45 -13.77 -13.99 -3.23
CA SER A 45 -13.11 -13.83 -4.53
C SER A 45 -12.15 -12.64 -4.54
N MET A 46 -10.86 -12.94 -4.52
CA MET A 46 -9.80 -11.94 -4.46
C MET A 46 -9.43 -11.29 -5.80
N VAL A 47 -9.92 -11.81 -6.93
CA VAL A 47 -9.53 -11.35 -8.28
C VAL A 47 -9.75 -9.85 -8.49
N LEU A 48 -10.87 -9.32 -7.98
CA LEU A 48 -11.15 -7.89 -8.05
C LEU A 48 -10.31 -7.10 -7.04
N GLN A 49 -10.15 -7.63 -5.82
CA GLN A 49 -9.45 -6.98 -4.72
C GLN A 49 -7.94 -6.80 -5.02
N GLU A 50 -7.29 -7.81 -5.60
CA GLU A 50 -5.91 -7.75 -6.08
C GLU A 50 -5.71 -6.58 -7.08
N LYS A 51 -6.64 -6.43 -8.03
CA LYS A 51 -6.62 -5.36 -9.04
C LYS A 51 -6.86 -3.98 -8.43
N LEU A 52 -7.79 -3.88 -7.49
CA LEU A 52 -8.12 -2.62 -6.82
C LEU A 52 -6.93 -2.11 -6.01
N LEU A 53 -6.26 -2.98 -5.27
CA LEU A 53 -5.05 -2.60 -4.52
C LEU A 53 -3.94 -2.12 -5.46
N PHE A 54 -3.66 -2.85 -6.54
CA PHE A 54 -2.60 -2.48 -7.48
C PHE A 54 -2.88 -1.11 -8.13
N LYS A 55 -4.13 -0.88 -8.55
CA LYS A 55 -4.55 0.41 -9.09
C LYS A 55 -4.44 1.53 -8.05
N MET A 56 -4.79 1.26 -6.80
CA MET A 56 -4.71 2.23 -5.71
C MET A 56 -3.25 2.63 -5.44
N ILE A 57 -2.31 1.69 -5.35
CA ILE A 57 -0.87 1.99 -5.16
C ILE A 57 -0.33 2.82 -6.33
N ASN A 58 -0.64 2.44 -7.57
CA ASN A 58 -0.30 3.22 -8.76
C ASN A 58 -0.76 4.68 -8.66
N SER A 59 -2.03 4.90 -8.29
CA SER A 59 -2.58 6.24 -8.12
C SER A 59 -1.92 7.00 -6.98
N ALA A 60 -1.66 6.34 -5.84
CA ALA A 60 -0.98 6.96 -4.69
C ALA A 60 0.43 7.44 -5.08
N VAL A 61 1.23 6.59 -5.74
CA VAL A 61 2.58 6.92 -6.24
C VAL A 61 2.56 8.09 -7.22
N SER A 62 1.54 8.14 -8.09
CA SER A 62 1.37 9.23 -9.06
C SER A 62 1.00 10.57 -8.39
N CYS A 63 0.38 10.53 -7.20
CA CYS A 63 -0.04 11.72 -6.46
C CYS A 63 1.04 12.27 -5.52
N LEU A 64 2.14 11.54 -5.28
CA LEU A 64 3.20 11.96 -4.35
C LEU A 64 3.78 13.36 -4.58
N PRO A 65 3.89 13.89 -5.82
CA PRO A 65 4.31 15.28 -6.04
C PRO A 65 3.36 16.34 -5.46
N SER A 66 2.13 15.97 -5.09
CA SER A 66 1.14 16.86 -4.49
C SER A 66 0.54 16.23 -3.24
N GLU A 67 1.07 16.62 -2.07
CA GLU A 67 0.58 16.19 -0.76
C GLU A 67 -0.93 16.40 -0.61
N GLU A 68 -1.44 17.56 -1.05
CA GLU A 68 -2.86 17.88 -0.97
C GLU A 68 -3.73 16.90 -1.80
N VAL A 69 -3.28 16.50 -2.99
CA VAL A 69 -3.99 15.50 -3.82
C VAL A 69 -3.91 14.13 -3.17
N PHE A 70 -2.73 13.73 -2.71
CA PHE A 70 -2.52 12.45 -2.02
C PHE A 70 -3.41 12.32 -0.78
N VAL A 71 -3.41 13.32 0.10
CA VAL A 71 -4.22 13.33 1.33
C VAL A 71 -5.72 13.25 1.00
N ARG A 72 -6.21 14.03 0.03
CA ARG A 72 -7.62 13.95 -0.40
C ARG A 72 -7.99 12.58 -0.96
N MET A 73 -7.09 11.94 -1.72
CA MET A 73 -7.31 10.60 -2.25
C MET A 73 -7.43 9.57 -1.12
N MET A 74 -6.50 9.61 -0.15
CA MET A 74 -6.50 8.69 0.99
C MET A 74 -7.70 8.92 1.91
N SER A 75 -8.09 10.18 2.13
CA SER A 75 -9.28 10.52 2.91
C SER A 75 -10.57 9.94 2.30
N ARG A 76 -10.78 10.12 0.99
CA ARG A 76 -11.93 9.52 0.28
C ARG A 76 -11.91 7.99 0.30
N LEU A 77 -10.72 7.39 0.33
CA LEU A 77 -10.58 5.95 0.47
C LEU A 77 -10.94 5.51 1.90
N GLY A 78 -10.50 6.25 2.91
CA GLY A 78 -10.82 6.05 4.32
C GLY A 78 -12.32 6.11 4.60
N ASP A 79 -13.06 7.05 3.99
CA ASP A 79 -14.52 7.11 4.11
C ASP A 79 -15.21 5.82 3.67
N ARG A 80 -14.68 5.14 2.64
CA ARG A 80 -15.19 3.84 2.18
C ARG A 80 -14.77 2.67 3.06
N HIS A 81 -13.74 2.84 3.90
CA HIS A 81 -13.24 1.82 4.83
C HIS A 81 -13.78 2.00 6.25
N ARG A 82 -14.50 3.10 6.52
CA ARG A 82 -15.04 3.44 7.84
C ARG A 82 -15.86 2.32 8.46
N ASP A 83 -16.70 1.69 7.65
CA ASP A 83 -17.65 0.68 8.11
C ASP A 83 -17.03 -0.72 8.25
N PHE A 84 -15.76 -0.90 7.86
CA PHE A 84 -15.07 -2.19 7.93
C PHE A 84 -14.49 -2.51 9.31
N GLY A 85 -14.59 -1.59 10.28
CA GLY A 85 -14.12 -1.81 11.64
C GLY A 85 -12.61 -2.07 11.74
N LEU A 86 -11.82 -1.54 10.80
CA LEU A 86 -10.38 -1.78 10.76
C LEU A 86 -9.67 -1.05 11.91
N SER A 87 -8.91 -1.80 12.70
CA SER A 87 -8.07 -1.28 13.78
C SER A 87 -6.69 -0.86 13.26
N SER A 88 -5.96 -0.08 14.05
CA SER A 88 -4.55 0.24 13.78
C SER A 88 -3.66 -1.01 13.67
N VAL A 89 -4.04 -2.11 14.34
CA VAL A 89 -3.36 -3.40 14.25
C VAL A 89 -3.54 -4.02 12.87
N HIS A 90 -4.75 -3.98 12.30
CA HIS A 90 -5.00 -4.47 10.93
C HIS A 90 -4.16 -3.71 9.90
N TYR A 91 -4.07 -2.38 10.02
CA TYR A 91 -3.18 -1.59 9.17
C TYR A 91 -1.71 -1.96 9.37
N SER A 92 -1.28 -2.26 10.59
CA SER A 92 0.11 -2.63 10.87
C SER A 92 0.50 -3.95 10.20
N PHE A 93 -0.38 -4.97 10.25
CA PHE A 93 -0.21 -6.23 9.52
C PHE A 93 -0.14 -5.99 8.01
N PHE A 94 -1.11 -5.23 7.47
CA PHE A 94 -1.16 -4.89 6.06
C PHE A 94 0.14 -4.20 5.59
N LEU A 95 0.62 -3.19 6.33
CA LEU A 95 1.84 -2.46 5.98
C LEU A 95 3.09 -3.33 6.12
N HIS A 96 3.13 -4.25 7.09
CA HIS A 96 4.23 -5.18 7.27
C HIS A 96 4.39 -6.09 6.04
N CYS A 97 3.32 -6.80 5.67
CA CYS A 97 3.36 -7.74 4.53
C CYS A 97 3.56 -6.99 3.21
N LEU A 98 3.02 -5.77 3.06
CA LEU A 98 3.24 -4.97 1.85
C LEU A 98 4.70 -4.52 1.70
N MET A 99 5.35 -4.11 2.79
CA MET A 99 6.79 -3.80 2.79
C MET A 99 7.63 -5.04 2.46
N ALA A 100 7.29 -6.20 3.02
CA ALA A 100 7.97 -7.46 2.70
C ALA A 100 7.81 -7.82 1.21
N SER A 101 6.60 -7.69 0.67
CA SER A 101 6.32 -7.93 -0.75
C SER A 101 7.10 -6.98 -1.67
N MET A 102 7.25 -5.70 -1.29
CA MET A 102 8.06 -4.73 -2.02
C MET A 102 9.55 -5.10 -2.01
N LYS A 103 10.06 -5.53 -0.85
CA LYS A 103 11.44 -6.01 -0.71
C LYS A 103 11.70 -7.21 -1.61
N ASP A 104 10.78 -8.18 -1.63
CA ASP A 104 10.93 -9.38 -2.46
C ASP A 104 10.83 -9.04 -3.96
N ALA A 105 9.93 -8.12 -4.34
CA ALA A 105 9.76 -7.71 -5.73
C ALA A 105 10.96 -6.93 -6.28
N LEU A 106 11.64 -6.14 -5.45
CA LEU A 106 12.77 -5.29 -5.84
C LEU A 106 14.14 -5.94 -5.59
N ALA A 107 14.20 -6.98 -4.76
CA ALA A 107 15.38 -7.78 -4.49
C ALA A 107 16.65 -6.93 -4.28
N ASP A 108 17.61 -7.01 -5.20
CA ASP A 108 18.90 -6.31 -5.12
C ASP A 108 18.79 -4.78 -5.13
N GLU A 109 17.67 -4.23 -5.62
CA GLU A 109 17.40 -2.78 -5.59
C GLU A 109 16.90 -2.29 -4.22
N TRP A 110 16.53 -3.21 -3.32
CA TRP A 110 16.01 -2.87 -2.00
C TRP A 110 17.11 -2.37 -1.06
N THR A 111 17.25 -1.04 -0.99
CA THR A 111 18.19 -0.36 -0.09
C THR A 111 17.48 0.20 1.15
N GLY A 112 18.24 0.51 2.20
CA GLY A 112 17.67 1.16 3.39
C GLY A 112 17.04 2.53 3.12
N GLU A 113 17.55 3.27 2.13
CA GLU A 113 16.94 4.52 1.69
C GLU A 113 15.59 4.29 1.03
N LEU A 114 15.52 3.29 0.14
CA LEU A 114 14.29 2.91 -0.55
C LEU A 114 13.22 2.40 0.43
N GLU A 115 13.63 1.58 1.38
CA GLU A 115 12.78 1.12 2.48
C GLU A 115 12.20 2.30 3.27
N SER A 116 13.03 3.28 3.64
CA SER A 116 12.57 4.47 4.36
C SER A 116 11.56 5.27 3.55
N ALA A 117 11.80 5.45 2.24
CA ALA A 117 10.91 6.20 1.37
C ALA A 117 9.54 5.49 1.22
N TRP A 118 9.52 4.18 0.96
CA TRP A 118 8.27 3.42 0.89
C TRP A 118 7.51 3.38 2.21
N ARG A 119 8.24 3.29 3.33
CA ARG A 119 7.64 3.35 4.67
C ARG A 119 6.92 4.67 4.92
N GLU A 120 7.44 5.80 4.43
CA GLU A 120 6.75 7.09 4.52
C GLU A 120 5.46 7.11 3.69
N VAL A 121 5.50 6.61 2.45
CA VAL A 121 4.31 6.51 1.58
C VAL A 121 3.20 5.71 2.26
N PHE A 122 3.53 4.50 2.72
CA PHE A 122 2.58 3.58 3.33
C PHE A 122 2.04 4.09 4.67
N LYS A 123 2.87 4.74 5.49
CA LYS A 123 2.40 5.45 6.67
C LYS A 123 1.43 6.57 6.29
N GLY A 124 1.75 7.38 5.29
CA GLY A 124 0.86 8.44 4.79
C GLY A 124 -0.48 7.90 4.30
N MET A 125 -0.49 6.75 3.62
CA MET A 125 -1.70 6.07 3.19
C MET A 125 -2.56 5.65 4.39
N SER A 126 -1.97 4.92 5.35
CA SER A 126 -2.68 4.47 6.56
C SER A 126 -3.22 5.64 7.38
N LEU A 127 -2.43 6.71 7.54
CA LEU A 127 -2.82 7.90 8.28
C LEU A 127 -4.00 8.60 7.60
N GLY A 128 -3.90 8.86 6.29
CA GLY A 128 -4.97 9.50 5.53
C GLY A 128 -6.27 8.69 5.52
N MET A 129 -6.18 7.36 5.57
CA MET A 129 -7.34 6.48 5.73
C MET A 129 -7.95 6.54 7.14
N LEU A 130 -7.11 6.57 8.18
CA LEU A 130 -7.54 6.62 9.59
C LEU A 130 -8.14 7.97 9.99
N THR A 131 -7.63 9.07 9.44
CA THR A 131 -8.09 10.43 9.78
C THR A 131 -9.30 10.88 8.95
N ALA A 132 -9.77 10.05 8.01
CA ALA A 132 -10.95 10.37 7.21
C ALA A 132 -12.20 10.49 8.10
N GLY A 133 -12.79 11.67 8.15
CA GLY A 133 -14.04 11.92 8.87
C GLY A 133 -13.95 12.14 10.37
N SER A 134 -12.79 12.64 10.85
CA SER A 134 -12.69 13.35 12.14
C SER A 134 -13.23 14.78 12.04
#